data_AF-A0A8T3SNL5-F1
#
_entry.id   AF-A0A8T3SNL5-F1
#
_cell.length_a   1.000
_cell.length_b   1.000
_cell.length_c   1.000
_cell.angle_alpha   90.00
_cell.angle_beta   90.00
_cell.angle_gamma   90.00
#
_symmetry.space_group_name_H-M   'P 1'
#
loop_
_entity.id
_entity.type
_entity.pdbx_description
1 polymer ?
#
loop_
_entity_poly.entity_id
_entity_poly.type
_entity_poly.pdbx_seq_one_letter_code
_entity_poly.pdbx_strand_id
1 'polypeptide(L)'
;MHDLQLAVNLTGWRIFVRRKQDKAFLPVEKRVFARDAYTCQYCAFQAKEFQEVVNLDGNYSNNKLSNLVTACCFCSQCLFIQAVGLDEMGGGQLIYLPELSQADLNSFCHVLFCAMGNNTGYQDSAQSIYRSLKFRSQIVENKLGSGTSNPNTVGQMVIEYQERFPEKKIDILKEMRLLPSHAKFRIQLDTWAAAALAELSEETPSD
;
A
#
# COMPACT_ATOMS: atom_id res chain seq x y z
N MET A 1 -1.52 -13.34 -9.04
CA MET A 1 -1.12 -11.98 -8.62
C MET A 1 -1.55 -11.00 -9.69
N HIS A 2 -2.05 -9.83 -9.28
CA HIS A 2 -2.52 -8.77 -10.15
C HIS A 2 -1.47 -7.66 -10.27
N ASP A 3 -1.49 -6.95 -11.40
CA ASP A 3 -0.65 -5.76 -11.59
C ASP A 3 -1.09 -4.64 -10.64
N LEU A 4 -0.13 -3.94 -10.03
CA LEU A 4 -0.39 -2.84 -9.09
C LEU A 4 0.10 -1.52 -9.69
N GLN A 5 -0.85 -0.63 -9.96
CA GLN A 5 -0.58 0.69 -10.49
C GLN A 5 -1.07 1.76 -9.52
N LEU A 6 -0.36 2.89 -9.48
CA LEU A 6 -0.81 4.06 -8.73
C LEU A 6 -2.07 4.63 -9.40
N ALA A 7 -3.12 4.84 -8.61
CA ALA A 7 -4.37 5.36 -9.12
C ALA A 7 -4.89 6.53 -8.28
N VAL A 8 -5.63 7.40 -8.97
CA VAL A 8 -6.36 8.51 -8.38
C VAL A 8 -7.85 8.23 -8.53
N ASN A 9 -8.54 7.99 -7.43
CA ASN A 9 -9.95 7.59 -7.44
C ASN A 9 -10.68 8.06 -6.19
N LEU A 10 -11.08 9.34 -6.17
CA LEU A 10 -11.71 9.97 -5.00
C LEU A 10 -13.06 9.33 -4.66
N THR A 11 -13.90 9.08 -5.67
CA THR A 11 -15.21 8.45 -5.49
C THR A 11 -15.08 7.02 -4.96
N GLY A 12 -14.18 6.23 -5.53
CA GLY A 12 -13.87 4.88 -5.07
C GLY A 12 -13.37 4.85 -3.63
N TRP A 13 -12.48 5.78 -3.26
CA TRP A 13 -11.95 5.89 -1.90
C TRP A 13 -13.06 6.11 -0.86
N ARG A 14 -14.01 7.03 -1.14
CA ARG A 14 -15.14 7.29 -0.23
C ARG A 14 -16.01 6.05 -0.01
N ILE A 15 -16.29 5.30 -1.08
CA ILE A 15 -17.07 4.05 -0.99
C ILE A 15 -16.27 2.99 -0.23
N PHE A 16 -14.99 2.84 -0.55
CA PHE A 16 -14.07 1.90 0.10
C PHE A 16 -14.02 2.11 1.62
N VAL A 17 -13.78 3.34 2.09
CA VAL A 17 -13.70 3.65 3.52
C VAL A 17 -15.03 3.36 4.22
N ARG A 18 -16.16 3.79 3.64
CA ARG A 18 -17.49 3.52 4.20
C ARG A 18 -17.78 2.02 4.28
N ARG A 19 -17.40 1.26 3.26
CA ARG A 19 -17.65 -0.18 3.16
C ARG A 19 -16.97 -0.99 4.26
N LYS A 20 -15.80 -0.55 4.75
CA LYS A 20 -15.10 -1.21 5.87
C LYS A 20 -15.95 -1.26 7.15
N GLN A 21 -16.86 -0.31 7.33
CA GLN A 21 -17.74 -0.23 8.49
C GLN A 21 -19.14 -0.82 8.23
N ASP A 22 -19.41 -1.29 7.00
CA ASP A 22 -20.69 -1.87 6.63
C ASP A 22 -20.82 -3.30 7.17
N LYS A 23 -21.77 -3.49 8.10
CA LYS A 23 -22.07 -4.79 8.71
C LYS A 23 -22.43 -5.86 7.68
N ALA A 24 -23.06 -5.48 6.55
CA ALA A 24 -23.40 -6.41 5.49
C ALA A 24 -22.18 -6.86 4.68
N PHE A 25 -21.10 -6.08 4.68
CA PHE A 25 -19.87 -6.39 3.96
C PHE A 25 -18.92 -7.28 4.77
N LEU A 26 -18.94 -7.21 6.11
CA LEU A 26 -18.04 -8.00 6.97
C LEU A 26 -18.03 -9.53 6.67
N PRO A 27 -19.17 -10.19 6.40
CA PRO A 27 -19.15 -11.61 6.01
C PRO A 27 -18.53 -11.84 4.62
N VAL A 28 -18.70 -10.90 3.69
CA VAL A 28 -18.09 -10.95 2.35
C VAL A 28 -16.58 -10.79 2.45
N GLU A 29 -16.13 -9.83 3.26
CA GLU A 29 -14.72 -9.58 3.55
C GLU A 29 -14.02 -10.85 4.07
N LYS A 30 -14.59 -11.50 5.10
CA LYS A 30 -14.06 -12.76 5.64
C LYS A 30 -13.95 -13.86 4.57
N ARG A 31 -14.91 -13.95 3.67
CA ARG A 31 -14.88 -14.93 2.56
C ARG A 31 -13.77 -14.62 1.56
N VAL A 32 -13.50 -13.35 1.27
CA VAL A 32 -12.40 -12.92 0.40
C VAL A 32 -11.05 -13.24 1.04
N PHE A 33 -10.86 -12.90 2.32
CA PHE A 33 -9.64 -13.23 3.04
C PHE A 33 -9.39 -14.74 3.10
N ALA A 34 -10.42 -15.54 3.42
CA ALA A 34 -10.30 -16.99 3.45
C ALA A 34 -9.96 -17.58 2.07
N ARG A 35 -10.61 -17.10 0.99
CA ARG A 35 -10.31 -17.52 -0.38
C ARG A 35 -8.86 -17.25 -0.77
N ASP A 36 -8.35 -16.09 -0.39
CA ASP A 36 -7.00 -15.62 -0.73
C ASP A 36 -5.95 -16.09 0.28
N ALA A 37 -6.31 -16.96 1.23
CA ALA A 37 -5.46 -17.41 2.33
C ALA A 37 -4.80 -16.25 3.11
N TYR A 38 -5.52 -15.14 3.29
CA TYR A 38 -5.03 -13.92 3.93
C TYR A 38 -3.78 -13.31 3.27
N THR A 39 -3.59 -13.58 1.98
CA THR A 39 -2.43 -13.14 1.19
C THR A 39 -2.82 -12.02 0.24
N CYS A 40 -2.05 -10.92 0.30
CA CYS A 40 -2.17 -9.80 -0.62
C CYS A 40 -1.99 -10.27 -2.07
N GLN A 41 -2.99 -10.03 -2.91
CA GLN A 41 -2.99 -10.47 -4.30
C GLN A 41 -2.11 -9.60 -5.23
N TYR A 42 -1.42 -8.60 -4.68
CA TYR A 42 -0.43 -7.78 -5.36
C TYR A 42 1.01 -8.17 -4.98
N CYS A 43 1.42 -7.90 -3.73
CA CYS A 43 2.81 -8.11 -3.28
C CYS A 43 3.07 -9.45 -2.56
N ALA A 44 2.05 -10.32 -2.47
CA ALA A 44 2.11 -11.61 -1.79
C ALA A 44 2.37 -11.59 -0.26
N PHE A 45 2.31 -10.42 0.38
CA PHE A 45 2.39 -10.35 1.85
C PHE A 45 1.18 -11.03 2.51
N GLN A 46 1.46 -11.97 3.41
CA GLN A 46 0.45 -12.75 4.14
C GLN A 46 0.43 -12.32 5.62
N ALA A 47 -0.76 -12.04 6.13
CA ALA A 47 -1.00 -11.73 7.54
C ALA A 47 -2.49 -11.85 7.86
N LYS A 48 -2.82 -12.31 9.07
CA LYS A 48 -4.21 -12.42 9.53
C LYS A 48 -4.85 -11.07 9.89
N GLU A 49 -4.03 -10.05 10.13
CA GLU A 49 -4.47 -8.72 10.55
C GLU A 49 -4.05 -7.63 9.54
N PHE A 50 -4.85 -6.55 9.49
CA PHE A 50 -4.63 -5.36 8.67
C PHE A 50 -4.66 -5.57 7.15
N GLN A 51 -5.16 -6.73 6.69
CA GLN A 51 -5.52 -6.89 5.29
C GLN A 51 -6.80 -6.13 4.98
N GLU A 52 -6.94 -5.70 3.73
CA GLU A 52 -8.06 -4.93 3.23
C GLU A 52 -8.62 -5.59 1.96
N VAL A 53 -9.91 -5.38 1.68
CA VAL A 53 -10.53 -5.87 0.44
C VAL A 53 -10.71 -4.71 -0.53
N VAL A 54 -10.13 -4.84 -1.72
CA VAL A 54 -10.18 -3.83 -2.79
C VAL A 54 -10.86 -4.37 -4.05
N ASN A 55 -11.19 -3.48 -4.99
CA ASN A 55 -11.86 -3.83 -6.25
C ASN A 55 -10.87 -3.75 -7.41
N LEU A 56 -10.72 -4.83 -8.17
CA LEU A 56 -9.76 -4.93 -9.28
C LEU A 56 -10.05 -3.92 -10.40
N ASP A 57 -11.33 -3.73 -10.73
CA ASP A 57 -11.77 -2.81 -11.79
C ASP A 57 -11.79 -1.33 -11.37
N GLY A 58 -11.43 -1.02 -10.13
CA GLY A 58 -11.52 0.34 -9.57
C GLY A 58 -12.95 0.86 -9.35
N ASN A 59 -13.98 0.05 -9.66
CA ASN A 59 -15.38 0.36 -9.42
C ASN A 59 -15.84 -0.25 -8.09
N TYR A 60 -15.83 0.56 -7.04
CA TYR A 60 -16.20 0.15 -5.68
C TYR A 60 -17.70 -0.11 -5.48
N SER A 61 -18.52 0.11 -6.50
CA SER A 61 -19.92 -0.33 -6.53
C SER A 61 -20.06 -1.77 -7.05
N ASN A 62 -19.06 -2.32 -7.75
CA ASN A 62 -19.06 -3.69 -8.28
C ASN A 62 -18.49 -4.69 -7.25
N ASN A 63 -19.30 -5.09 -6.27
CA ASN A 63 -18.89 -5.99 -5.18
C ASN A 63 -19.06 -7.48 -5.49
N LYS A 64 -18.98 -7.88 -6.77
CA LYS A 64 -18.94 -9.30 -7.14
C LYS A 64 -17.68 -9.93 -6.57
N LEU A 65 -17.77 -11.13 -5.99
CA LEU A 65 -16.62 -11.80 -5.37
C LEU A 65 -15.41 -11.95 -6.31
N SER A 66 -15.64 -12.16 -7.61
CA SER A 66 -14.57 -12.25 -8.63
C SER A 66 -13.81 -10.93 -8.85
N ASN A 67 -14.37 -9.79 -8.43
CA ASN A 67 -13.75 -8.46 -8.53
C ASN A 67 -13.09 -8.03 -7.20
N LEU A 68 -13.39 -8.73 -6.11
CA LEU A 68 -12.87 -8.42 -4.79
C LEU A 68 -11.62 -9.25 -4.53
N VAL A 69 -10.54 -8.61 -4.06
CA VAL A 69 -9.29 -9.26 -3.70
C VAL A 69 -8.71 -8.73 -2.40
N THR A 70 -7.96 -9.57 -1.72
CA THR A 70 -7.18 -9.22 -0.53
C THR A 70 -5.97 -8.38 -0.91
N ALA A 71 -5.72 -7.29 -0.18
CA ALA A 71 -4.55 -6.42 -0.35
C ALA A 71 -4.03 -5.96 1.01
N CYS A 72 -2.71 -5.90 1.18
CA CYS A 72 -2.13 -5.28 2.37
C CYS A 72 -2.26 -3.75 2.31
N CYS A 73 -2.12 -3.10 3.46
CA CYS A 73 -2.20 -1.64 3.56
C CYS A 73 -1.17 -0.88 2.71
N PHE A 74 -0.04 -1.50 2.33
CA PHE A 74 0.92 -0.88 1.40
C PHE A 74 0.40 -0.87 -0.03
N CYS A 75 -0.31 -1.92 -0.45
CA CYS A 75 -0.84 -2.06 -1.81
C CYS A 75 -2.18 -1.33 -1.98
N SER A 76 -3.08 -1.42 -1.00
CA SER A 76 -4.40 -0.78 -1.10
C SER A 76 -4.29 0.74 -1.20
N GLN A 77 -3.38 1.38 -0.46
CA GLN A 77 -3.17 2.83 -0.50
C GLN A 77 -2.70 3.33 -1.88
N CYS A 78 -2.06 2.46 -2.68
CA CYS A 78 -1.63 2.80 -4.05
C CYS A 78 -2.83 3.09 -4.98
N LEU A 79 -4.01 2.54 -4.67
CA LEU A 79 -5.22 2.72 -5.47
C LEU A 79 -5.90 4.10 -5.24
N PHE A 80 -5.41 4.86 -4.26
CA PHE A 80 -6.00 6.11 -3.80
C PHE A 80 -4.94 7.13 -3.38
N ILE A 81 -3.97 7.44 -4.24
CA ILE A 81 -2.82 8.27 -3.84
C ILE A 81 -3.23 9.65 -3.31
N GLN A 82 -4.35 10.21 -3.79
CA GLN A 82 -4.91 11.48 -3.32
C GLN A 82 -5.34 11.44 -1.85
N ALA A 83 -5.54 10.26 -1.27
CA ALA A 83 -5.97 10.09 0.11
C ALA A 83 -4.85 9.63 1.06
N VAL A 84 -3.66 9.34 0.53
CA VAL A 84 -2.53 8.86 1.34
C VAL A 84 -2.10 9.96 2.32
N GLY A 85 -2.12 9.61 3.61
CA GLY A 85 -1.73 10.51 4.70
C GLY A 85 -2.83 11.47 5.19
N LEU A 86 -4.06 11.37 4.66
CA LEU A 86 -5.22 12.12 5.19
C LEU A 86 -5.79 11.51 6.48
N ASP A 87 -5.64 10.19 6.64
CA ASP A 87 -5.99 9.47 7.86
C ASP A 87 -4.72 8.91 8.53
N GLU A 88 -4.90 8.31 9.71
CA GLU A 88 -3.82 7.62 10.42
C GLU A 88 -3.50 6.24 9.83
N MET A 89 -4.24 5.80 8.80
CA MET A 89 -4.23 4.44 8.28
C MET A 89 -3.32 4.26 7.07
N GLY A 90 -2.70 5.32 6.57
CA GLY A 90 -1.79 5.28 5.43
C GLY A 90 -0.68 6.32 5.49
N GLY A 91 0.31 6.15 4.63
CA GLY A 91 1.40 7.12 4.55
C GLY A 91 2.56 6.63 3.68
N GLY A 92 3.21 7.60 3.04
CA GLY A 92 4.33 7.33 2.15
C GLY A 92 4.75 8.58 1.41
N GLN A 93 5.66 8.38 0.46
CA GLN A 93 6.12 9.42 -0.44
C GLN A 93 6.33 8.84 -1.83
N LEU A 94 6.07 9.66 -2.85
CA LEU A 94 6.37 9.33 -4.23
C LEU A 94 7.87 9.40 -4.48
N ILE A 95 8.39 8.37 -5.14
CA ILE A 95 9.78 8.24 -5.55
C ILE A 95 9.85 7.88 -7.03
N TYR A 96 10.92 8.29 -7.69
CA TYR A 96 11.23 7.83 -9.04
C TYR A 96 11.92 6.46 -8.97
N LEU A 97 11.30 5.42 -9.52
CA LEU A 97 11.82 4.06 -9.45
C LEU A 97 11.29 3.20 -10.62
N PRO A 98 11.79 3.41 -11.84
CA PRO A 98 11.34 2.66 -13.02
C PRO A 98 11.76 1.18 -13.01
N GLU A 99 12.80 0.82 -12.26
CA GLU A 99 13.44 -0.51 -12.31
C GLU A 99 12.69 -1.57 -11.49
N LEU A 100 11.82 -1.17 -10.57
CA LEU A 100 11.03 -2.07 -9.73
C LEU A 100 9.54 -1.79 -9.89
N SER A 101 8.72 -2.84 -9.87
CA SER A 101 7.27 -2.69 -9.82
C SER A 101 6.82 -2.17 -8.45
N GLN A 102 5.59 -1.64 -8.37
CA GLN A 102 5.03 -1.23 -7.08
C GLN A 102 4.84 -2.44 -6.14
N ALA A 103 4.47 -3.59 -6.69
CA ALA A 103 4.29 -4.82 -5.92
C ALA A 103 5.61 -5.30 -5.31
N ASP A 104 6.69 -5.30 -6.09
CA ASP A 104 8.02 -5.71 -5.61
C ASP A 104 8.57 -4.73 -4.57
N LEU A 105 8.39 -3.42 -4.78
CA LEU A 105 8.77 -2.40 -3.80
C LEU A 105 8.04 -2.63 -2.47
N ASN A 106 6.73 -2.89 -2.52
CA ASN A 106 5.92 -3.11 -1.33
C ASN A 106 6.32 -4.39 -0.60
N SER A 107 6.54 -5.49 -1.33
CA SER A 107 7.03 -6.75 -0.78
C SER A 107 8.39 -6.57 -0.10
N PHE A 108 9.31 -5.87 -0.77
CA PHE A 108 10.63 -5.59 -0.22
C PHE A 108 10.55 -4.70 1.03
N CYS A 109 9.65 -3.73 1.06
CA CYS A 109 9.43 -2.88 2.23
C CYS A 109 8.92 -3.66 3.45
N HIS A 110 8.10 -4.71 3.28
CA HIS A 110 7.74 -5.59 4.41
C HIS A 110 8.98 -6.24 5.04
N VAL A 111 9.92 -6.72 4.22
CA VAL A 111 11.17 -7.33 4.70
C VAL A 111 12.08 -6.29 5.36
N LEU A 112 12.25 -5.12 4.72
CA LEU A 112 13.08 -4.04 5.27
C LEU A 112 12.56 -3.60 6.63
N PHE A 113 11.25 -3.39 6.78
CA PHE A 113 10.67 -2.94 8.04
C PHE A 113 10.75 -3.98 9.14
N CYS A 114 10.59 -5.26 8.81
CA CYS A 114 10.84 -6.37 9.74
C CYS A 114 12.31 -6.35 10.23
N ALA A 115 13.28 -6.23 9.31
CA ALA A 115 14.70 -6.17 9.66
C ALA A 115 15.07 -4.93 10.48
N MET A 116 14.39 -3.80 10.24
CA MET A 116 14.57 -2.55 10.99
C MET A 116 14.04 -2.63 12.42
N GLY A 117 12.92 -3.33 12.64
CA GLY A 117 12.24 -3.44 13.94
C GLY A 117 12.81 -4.50 14.88
N ASN A 118 13.32 -5.61 14.34
CA ASN A 118 13.70 -6.78 15.14
C ASN A 118 15.16 -6.78 15.66
N ASN A 119 15.87 -5.64 15.60
CA ASN A 119 17.27 -5.47 16.07
C ASN A 119 18.22 -6.62 15.65
N THR A 120 18.01 -7.18 14.45
CA THR A 120 18.91 -8.18 13.88
C THR A 120 20.17 -7.50 13.34
N GLY A 121 21.21 -8.27 13.00
CA GLY A 121 22.43 -7.75 12.38
C GLY A 121 22.22 -7.02 11.05
N TYR A 122 21.00 -7.04 10.49
CA TYR A 122 20.64 -6.38 9.22
C TYR A 122 19.98 -5.01 9.39
N GLN A 123 19.76 -4.55 10.63
CA GLN A 123 19.03 -3.31 10.91
C GLN A 123 19.63 -2.10 10.19
N ASP A 124 20.94 -1.89 10.29
CA ASP A 124 21.62 -0.75 9.67
C ASP A 124 21.58 -0.81 8.14
N SER A 125 21.76 -2.01 7.57
CA SER A 125 21.67 -2.22 6.13
C SER A 125 20.26 -1.92 5.62
N ALA A 126 19.23 -2.40 6.31
CA ALA A 126 17.83 -2.16 5.95
C ALA A 126 17.48 -0.66 6.04
N GLN A 127 17.92 0.02 7.09
CA GLN A 127 17.76 1.48 7.22
C GLN A 127 18.46 2.24 6.10
N SER A 128 19.69 1.86 5.76
CA SER A 128 20.46 2.48 4.68
C SER A 128 19.75 2.35 3.33
N ILE A 129 19.31 1.13 2.98
CA ILE A 129 18.56 0.87 1.74
C ILE A 129 17.27 1.70 1.70
N TYR A 130 16.48 1.68 2.77
CA TYR A 130 15.24 2.44 2.82
C TYR A 130 15.47 3.95 2.70
N ARG A 131 16.53 4.49 3.32
CA ARG A 131 16.92 5.91 3.17
C ARG A 131 17.35 6.24 1.74
N SER A 132 18.08 5.35 1.06
CA SER A 132 18.45 5.53 -0.35
C SER A 132 17.23 5.54 -1.27
N LEU A 133 16.25 4.65 -1.04
CA LEU A 133 14.97 4.68 -1.74
C LEU A 133 14.23 5.99 -1.47
N LYS A 134 14.18 6.41 -0.20
CA LYS A 134 13.55 7.66 0.22
C LYS A 134 14.16 8.88 -0.49
N PHE A 135 15.47 8.90 -0.72
CA PHE A 135 16.16 10.00 -1.39
C PHE A 135 15.74 10.19 -2.85
N ARG A 136 15.20 9.15 -3.51
CA ARG A 136 14.69 9.23 -4.89
C ARG A 136 13.42 10.10 -5.03
N SER A 137 12.82 10.57 -3.93
CA SER A 137 11.74 11.57 -4.00
C SER A 137 12.22 12.92 -4.55
N GLN A 138 13.50 13.26 -4.37
CA GLN A 138 14.06 14.52 -4.90
C GLN A 138 13.95 14.60 -6.42
N ILE A 139 14.04 13.45 -7.11
CA ILE A 139 13.90 13.37 -8.57
C ILE A 139 12.47 13.77 -8.99
N VAL A 140 11.46 13.35 -8.20
CA VAL A 140 10.06 13.73 -8.41
C VAL A 140 9.90 15.24 -8.22
N GLU A 141 10.41 15.79 -7.12
CA GLU A 141 10.30 17.22 -6.81
C GLU A 141 11.04 18.11 -7.80
N ASN A 142 12.22 17.71 -8.26
CA ASN A 142 12.98 18.45 -9.26
C ASN A 142 12.24 18.49 -10.62
N LYS A 143 11.43 17.47 -10.93
CA LYS A 143 10.71 17.37 -12.20
C LYS A 143 9.33 18.03 -12.16
N LEU A 144 8.61 17.91 -11.05
CA LEU A 144 7.22 18.35 -10.93
C LEU A 144 7.02 19.58 -10.02
N GLY A 145 8.04 19.95 -9.22
CA GLY A 145 8.00 21.07 -8.29
C GLY A 145 8.12 20.64 -6.83
N SER A 146 8.52 21.58 -5.97
CA SER A 146 8.67 21.34 -4.53
C SER A 146 7.39 20.81 -3.90
N GLY A 147 7.51 19.80 -3.03
CA GLY A 147 6.37 19.17 -2.34
C GLY A 147 5.60 18.11 -3.14
N THR A 148 5.93 17.90 -4.42
CA THR A 148 5.27 16.87 -5.26
C THR A 148 5.72 15.44 -4.96
N SER A 149 6.66 15.24 -4.03
CA SER A 149 6.86 13.91 -3.43
C SER A 149 5.70 13.49 -2.52
N ASN A 150 4.85 14.42 -2.08
CA ASN A 150 3.66 14.10 -1.32
C ASN A 150 2.58 13.51 -2.25
N PRO A 151 2.14 12.25 -2.04
CA PRO A 151 1.14 11.60 -2.89
C PRO A 151 -0.21 12.31 -2.90
N ASN A 152 -0.61 12.94 -1.78
CA ASN A 152 -1.84 13.72 -1.72
C ASN A 152 -1.77 14.92 -2.67
N THR A 153 -0.65 15.66 -2.67
CA THR A 153 -0.44 16.82 -3.54
C THR A 153 -0.53 16.44 -5.01
N VAL A 154 0.18 15.40 -5.45
CA VAL A 154 0.12 14.93 -6.84
C VAL A 154 -1.26 14.37 -7.18
N GLY A 155 -1.90 13.66 -6.26
CA GLY A 155 -3.26 13.18 -6.45
C GLY A 155 -4.27 14.30 -6.68
N GLN A 156 -4.17 15.40 -5.92
CA GLN A 156 -5.02 16.58 -6.15
C GLN A 156 -4.73 17.25 -7.50
N MET A 157 -3.46 17.40 -7.88
CA MET A 157 -3.09 17.94 -9.20
C MET A 157 -3.69 17.13 -10.35
N VAL A 158 -3.72 15.79 -10.23
CA VAL A 158 -4.34 14.91 -11.23
C VAL A 158 -5.86 15.13 -11.29
N ILE A 159 -6.54 15.25 -10.15
CA ILE A 159 -7.99 15.50 -10.10
C ILE A 159 -8.32 16.82 -10.79
N GLU A 160 -7.67 17.91 -10.38
CA GLU A 160 -7.91 19.25 -10.94
C GLU A 160 -7.61 19.30 -12.44
N TYR A 161 -6.55 18.62 -12.90
CA TYR A 161 -6.24 18.54 -14.32
C TYR A 161 -7.30 17.75 -15.10
N GLN A 162 -7.75 16.60 -14.57
CA GLN A 162 -8.78 15.77 -15.23
C GLN A 162 -10.14 16.48 -15.29
N GLU A 163 -10.51 17.23 -14.25
CA GLU A 163 -11.71 18.07 -14.27
C GLU A 163 -11.64 19.15 -15.36
N ARG A 164 -10.45 19.74 -15.55
CA ARG A 164 -10.23 20.77 -16.59
C ARG A 164 -10.09 20.19 -17.99
N PHE A 165 -9.56 18.97 -18.13
CA PHE A 165 -9.28 18.31 -19.42
C PHE A 165 -9.73 16.84 -19.43
N PRO A 166 -11.04 16.54 -19.45
CA PRO A 166 -11.56 15.17 -19.29
C PRO A 166 -11.10 14.17 -20.37
N GLU A 167 -10.85 14.66 -21.58
CA GLU A 167 -10.44 13.86 -22.75
C GLU A 167 -8.95 13.48 -22.73
N LYS A 168 -8.13 14.12 -21.88
CA LYS A 168 -6.67 13.92 -21.85
C LYS A 168 -6.27 12.93 -20.76
N LYS A 169 -5.62 11.84 -21.17
CA LYS A 169 -4.98 10.91 -20.24
C LYS A 169 -3.67 11.52 -19.71
N ILE A 170 -3.48 11.45 -18.40
CA ILE A 170 -2.25 11.83 -17.71
C ILE A 170 -1.47 10.57 -17.39
N ASP A 171 -0.19 10.50 -17.78
CA ASP A 171 0.70 9.35 -17.54
C ASP A 171 1.87 9.68 -16.59
N ILE A 172 1.70 10.71 -15.74
CA ILE A 172 2.77 11.19 -14.84
C ILE A 172 3.20 10.14 -13.80
N LEU A 173 2.32 9.18 -13.49
CA LEU A 173 2.52 8.20 -12.41
C LEU A 173 3.29 6.95 -12.85
N LYS A 174 3.48 6.72 -14.15
CA LYS A 174 4.00 5.46 -14.70
C LYS A 174 5.38 5.06 -14.17
N GLU A 175 6.27 6.03 -14.03
CA GLU A 175 7.65 5.82 -13.55
C GLU A 175 7.79 6.11 -12.04
N MET A 176 6.69 6.49 -11.38
CA MET A 176 6.66 6.77 -9.96
C MET A 176 6.22 5.54 -9.18
N ARG A 177 6.73 5.43 -7.96
CA ARG A 177 6.28 4.45 -6.98
C ARG A 177 5.95 5.15 -5.68
N LEU A 178 4.97 4.62 -4.96
CA LEU A 178 4.65 5.04 -3.60
C LEU A 178 5.50 4.21 -2.63
N LEU A 179 6.50 4.83 -2.03
CA LEU A 179 7.29 4.22 -0.96
C LEU A 179 6.48 4.31 0.35
N PRO A 180 6.06 3.19 0.97
CA PRO A 180 5.31 3.21 2.22
C PRO A 180 6.15 3.80 3.37
N SER A 181 5.51 4.50 4.31
CA SER A 181 6.18 5.13 5.43
C SER A 181 6.28 4.19 6.65
N HIS A 182 7.50 3.80 7.00
CA HIS A 182 7.77 3.03 8.23
C HIS A 182 7.11 3.65 9.48
N ALA A 183 7.19 4.98 9.64
CA ALA A 183 6.67 5.67 10.81
C ALA A 183 5.13 5.66 10.90
N LYS A 184 4.44 5.70 9.75
CA LYS A 184 2.97 5.72 9.70
C LYS A 184 2.37 4.32 9.88
N PHE A 185 3.12 3.28 9.54
CA PHE A 185 2.68 1.89 9.69
C PHE A 185 3.19 1.20 10.96
N ARG A 186 3.65 1.97 11.95
CA ARG A 186 4.27 1.41 13.17
C ARG A 186 3.36 0.41 13.89
N ILE A 187 2.07 0.73 14.04
CA ILE A 187 1.12 -0.14 14.74
C ILE A 187 1.04 -1.50 14.05
N GLN A 188 0.85 -1.50 12.73
CA GLN A 188 0.73 -2.71 11.93
C GLN A 188 2.02 -3.53 11.97
N LEU A 189 3.18 -2.86 11.85
CA LEU A 189 4.49 -3.50 11.91
C LEU A 189 4.76 -4.17 13.25
N ASP A 190 4.47 -3.46 14.36
CA ASP A 190 4.65 -3.98 15.71
C ASP A 190 3.72 -5.20 15.95
N THR A 191 2.46 -5.15 15.49
CA THR A 191 1.52 -6.27 15.60
C THR A 191 1.96 -7.47 14.75
N TRP A 192 2.41 -7.26 13.50
CA TRP A 192 2.89 -8.35 12.66
C TRP A 192 4.16 -8.99 13.23
N ALA A 193 5.08 -8.20 13.81
CA ALA A 193 6.26 -8.73 14.47
C ALA A 193 5.90 -9.60 15.69
N ALA A 194 4.95 -9.15 16.52
CA ALA A 194 4.46 -9.92 17.65
C ALA A 194 3.78 -11.23 17.23
N ALA A 195 2.95 -11.20 16.18
CA ALA A 195 2.29 -12.38 15.64
C ALA A 195 3.30 -13.40 15.09
N ALA A 196 4.31 -12.94 14.35
CA ALA A 196 5.36 -13.81 13.81
C ALA A 196 6.19 -14.48 14.91
N LEU A 197 6.52 -13.75 15.99
CA LEU A 197 7.22 -14.32 17.15
C LEU A 197 6.39 -15.40 17.86
N ALA A 198 5.07 -15.20 17.98
CA ALA A 198 4.17 -16.18 18.56
C ALA A 198 4.12 -17.47 17.72
N GLU A 199 3.96 -17.35 16.39
CA GLU A 199 3.93 -18.51 15.48
C GLU A 199 5.25 -19.29 15.54
N LEU A 200 6.41 -18.62 15.56
CA LEU A 200 7.72 -19.28 15.71
C LEU A 200 7.87 -20.03 17.03
N SER A 201 7.30 -19.51 18.12
CA SER A 201 7.37 -20.15 19.44
C SER A 201 6.51 -21.41 19.54
N GLU A 202 5.39 -21.47 18.80
CA GLU A 202 4.52 -22.64 18.72
C GLU A 202 5.12 -23.76 17.84
N GLU A 203 5.97 -23.41 16.87
CA GLU A 203 6.63 -24.36 15.97
C GLU A 203 7.86 -25.06 16.56
N THR A 204 8.47 -24.53 17.63
CA THR A 204 9.49 -25.24 18.41
C THR A 204 8.83 -26.23 19.38
N PRO A 205 8.86 -27.55 19.12
CA PRO A 205 8.43 -28.51 20.13
C PRO A 205 9.40 -28.43 21.30
N SER A 206 8.87 -28.51 22.52
CA SER A 206 9.66 -28.75 23.73
C SER A 206 10.56 -29.98 23.53
N ASP A 207 11.88 -29.76 23.51
CA ASP A 207 12.89 -30.82 23.63
C ASP A 207 12.70 -31.64 24.92
#